data_AF-A0A971B435-F1
#
_entry.id   AF-A0A971B435-F1
#
_cell.length_a   1.000
_cell.length_b   1.000
_cell.length_c   1.000
_cell.angle_alpha   90.00
_cell.angle_beta   90.00
_cell.angle_gamma   90.00
#
_symmetry.space_group_name_H-M   'P 1'
#
loop_
_entity.id
_entity.type
_entity.pdbx_description
1 polymer ?
#
loop_
_entity_poly.entity_id
_entity_poly.type
_entity_poly.pdbx_seq_one_letter_code
_entity_poly.pdbx_strand_id
1 'polypeptide(L)'
;MGTCAICLGATEADADYHEACLESLFGTAVLPAIHVTLGELQKVAVKMAGKMSISGIQEKVSLKLSSDKAKLMVAARGGRYVLKPESSRFSLLPQNEHLTMRLAVLAGKRRT
;
A
#
# COMPACT_ATOMS: atom_id res chain seq x y z
N MET A 1 -2.38 11.67 20.69
CA MET A 1 -1.12 11.15 20.12
C MET A 1 -1.52 10.16 19.06
N GLY A 2 -1.23 10.48 17.79
CA GLY A 2 -1.50 9.58 16.68
C GLY A 2 -0.43 8.49 16.53
N THR A 3 -0.61 7.60 15.56
CA THR A 3 0.38 6.60 15.15
C THR A 3 0.60 6.70 13.66
N CYS A 4 1.85 6.78 13.21
CA CYS A 4 2.18 6.86 11.81
C CYS A 4 1.82 5.55 11.09
N ALA A 5 0.94 5.60 10.10
CA ALA A 5 0.49 4.42 9.36
C ALA A 5 1.57 3.78 8.46
N ILE A 6 2.75 4.39 8.32
CA ILE A 6 3.89 3.83 7.54
C ILE A 6 4.89 3.10 8.44
N CYS A 7 5.23 3.68 9.59
CA CYS A 7 6.31 3.17 10.45
C CYS A 7 5.81 2.56 11.77
N LEU A 8 4.54 2.79 12.13
CA LEU A 8 3.90 2.44 13.41
C LEU A 8 4.50 3.14 14.63
N GLY A 9 5.26 4.23 14.44
CA GLY A 9 5.78 5.07 15.52
C GLY A 9 4.79 6.17 15.93
N ALA A 10 4.95 6.71 17.14
CA ALA A 10 4.15 7.82 17.63
C ALA A 10 4.32 9.08 16.76
N THR A 11 3.23 9.80 16.51
CA THR A 11 3.24 11.09 15.80
C THR A 11 3.00 12.25 16.77
N GLU A 12 3.61 13.39 16.43
CA GLU A 12 3.28 14.67 17.05
C GLU A 12 1.92 15.13 16.54
N ALA A 13 1.08 15.65 17.44
CA ALA A 13 -0.32 15.99 17.14
C ALA A 13 -1.13 14.80 16.57
N ASP A 14 -2.37 15.07 16.14
CA ASP A 14 -3.31 14.07 15.62
C ASP A 14 -3.02 13.71 14.14
N ALA A 15 -1.73 13.62 13.78
CA ALA A 15 -1.28 13.36 12.42
C ALA A 15 -1.18 11.85 12.12
N ASP A 16 -1.63 11.43 10.95
CA ASP A 16 -1.61 10.02 10.50
C ASP A 16 -0.25 9.56 9.95
N TYR A 17 0.67 10.50 9.66
CA TYR A 17 1.96 10.23 9.02
C TYR A 17 3.06 11.17 9.51
N HIS A 18 4.30 10.68 9.59
CA HIS A 18 5.48 11.56 9.63
C HIS A 18 5.81 12.06 8.23
N GLU A 19 6.19 13.33 8.10
CA GLU A 19 6.69 13.91 6.84
C GLU A 19 7.87 13.10 6.28
N ALA A 20 8.85 12.75 7.13
CA ALA A 20 10.00 11.92 6.73
C ALA A 20 9.59 10.53 6.20
N CYS A 21 8.52 9.93 6.74
CA CYS A 21 8.01 8.65 6.25
C CYS A 21 7.36 8.79 4.87
N LEU A 22 6.63 9.89 4.63
CA LEU A 22 6.06 10.19 3.32
C LEU A 22 7.15 10.50 2.29
N GLU A 23 8.18 11.25 2.66
CA GLU A 23 9.33 11.51 1.80
C GLU A 23 10.07 10.22 1.44
N SER A 24 10.32 9.35 2.42
CA SER A 24 10.96 8.06 2.16
C SER A 24 10.13 7.15 1.24
N LEU A 25 8.80 7.20 1.33
CA LEU A 25 7.93 6.31 0.55
C LEU A 25 7.58 6.89 -0.83
N PHE A 26 7.22 8.17 -0.91
CA PHE A 26 6.69 8.83 -2.10
C PHE A 26 7.61 9.91 -2.68
N GLY A 27 8.65 10.31 -1.96
CA GLY A 27 9.53 11.42 -2.34
C GLY A 27 8.88 12.80 -2.17
N THR A 28 7.84 12.91 -1.34
CA THR A 28 7.12 14.15 -1.01
C THR A 28 6.62 14.08 0.43
N ALA A 29 6.61 15.20 1.16
CA ALA A 29 6.07 15.28 2.51
C ALA A 29 4.52 15.30 2.56
N VAL A 30 3.87 15.41 1.39
CA VAL A 30 2.40 15.43 1.25
C VAL A 30 1.90 14.09 0.76
N LEU A 31 0.88 13.53 1.42
CA LEU A 31 0.27 12.25 1.03
C LEU A 31 -0.34 12.35 -0.38
N PRO A 32 0.12 11.56 -1.35
CA PRO A 32 -0.48 11.54 -2.69
C PRO A 32 -1.90 10.97 -2.66
N ALA A 33 -2.82 11.58 -3.39
CA ALA A 33 -4.18 11.08 -3.51
C ALA A 33 -4.20 9.76 -4.31
N ILE A 34 -4.93 8.76 -3.82
CA ILE A 34 -5.14 7.51 -4.56
C ILE A 34 -6.22 7.74 -5.61
N HIS A 35 -5.83 7.80 -6.87
CA HIS A 35 -6.74 7.99 -8.01
C HIS A 35 -6.99 6.65 -8.72
N VAL A 36 -7.69 5.76 -8.02
CA VAL A 36 -8.14 4.46 -8.55
C VAL A 36 -9.67 4.44 -8.60
N THR A 37 -10.22 4.13 -9.77
CA THR A 37 -11.67 4.07 -9.98
C THR A 37 -12.27 2.76 -9.46
N LEU A 38 -13.55 2.80 -9.08
CA LEU A 38 -14.27 1.58 -8.67
C LEU A 38 -14.26 0.51 -9.78
N GLY A 39 -14.37 0.91 -11.04
CA GLY A 39 -14.28 -0.01 -12.18
C GLY A 39 -12.90 -0.66 -12.32
N GLU A 40 -11.82 0.01 -11.95
CA GLU A 40 -10.47 -0.58 -11.92
C GLU A 40 -10.33 -1.60 -10.79
N LEU A 41 -10.87 -1.31 -9.60
CA LEU A 41 -10.92 -2.28 -8.49
C LEU A 41 -11.79 -3.49 -8.85
N GLN A 42 -12.96 -3.28 -9.48
CA GLN A 42 -13.84 -4.35 -9.93
C GLN A 42 -13.19 -5.23 -11.01
N LYS A 43 -12.45 -4.66 -11.96
CA LYS A 43 -11.70 -5.45 -12.96
C LYS A 43 -10.66 -6.36 -12.32
N VAL A 44 -10.06 -5.93 -11.21
CA VAL A 44 -9.12 -6.74 -10.44
C VAL A 44 -9.88 -7.86 -9.72
N ALA A 45 -11.01 -7.54 -9.08
CA ALA A 45 -11.89 -8.51 -8.42
C ALA A 45 -12.44 -9.59 -9.38
N VAL A 46 -12.87 -9.21 -10.59
CA VAL A 46 -13.38 -10.15 -11.60
C VAL A 46 -12.31 -11.13 -12.08
N LYS A 47 -11.03 -10.70 -12.20
CA LYS A 47 -9.92 -11.61 -12.57
C LYS A 47 -9.69 -12.74 -11.57
N MET A 48 -10.26 -12.64 -10.37
CA MET A 48 -10.15 -13.63 -9.31
C MET A 48 -11.36 -14.54 -9.14
N ALA A 49 -12.51 -14.22 -9.74
CA ALA A 49 -13.67 -15.10 -9.73
C ALA A 49 -13.33 -16.41 -10.47
N GLY A 50 -13.08 -17.49 -9.71
CA GLY A 50 -12.86 -18.84 -10.23
C GLY A 50 -11.42 -19.38 -10.28
N LYS A 51 -10.41 -18.65 -9.78
CA LYS A 51 -9.02 -19.18 -9.73
C LYS A 51 -8.72 -19.85 -8.39
N MET A 52 -8.96 -21.16 -8.31
CA MET A 52 -8.47 -22.02 -7.22
C MET A 52 -7.06 -22.57 -7.51
N SER A 53 -6.23 -22.52 -6.47
CA SER A 53 -5.07 -23.38 -6.13
C SER A 53 -3.62 -22.85 -6.35
N ILE A 54 -2.90 -22.89 -5.21
CA ILE A 54 -1.45 -23.11 -4.99
C ILE A 54 -0.47 -21.93 -5.18
N SER A 55 -0.74 -20.90 -5.98
CA SER A 55 0.19 -19.75 -6.14
C SER A 55 -0.45 -18.38 -5.86
N GLY A 56 -0.49 -17.96 -4.59
CA GLY A 56 -0.57 -16.55 -4.17
C GLY A 56 -1.90 -15.81 -4.39
N ILE A 57 -2.83 -15.94 -3.44
CA ILE A 57 -4.17 -15.31 -3.42
C ILE A 57 -4.09 -13.92 -2.74
N GLN A 58 -3.54 -12.91 -3.42
CA GLN A 58 -3.75 -11.52 -3.00
C GLN A 58 -3.77 -10.59 -4.22
N GLU A 59 -4.86 -9.83 -4.35
CA GLU A 59 -5.00 -8.81 -5.39
C GLU A 59 -3.90 -7.78 -5.26
N LYS A 60 -3.31 -7.42 -6.39
CA LYS A 60 -2.34 -6.34 -6.46
C LYS A 60 -2.66 -5.45 -7.64
N VAL A 61 -2.84 -4.16 -7.36
CA VAL A 61 -2.93 -3.12 -8.39
C VAL A 61 -1.58 -2.43 -8.45
N SER A 62 -0.93 -2.50 -9.61
CA SER A 62 0.30 -1.76 -9.83
C SER A 62 -0.05 -0.29 -10.06
N LEU A 63 0.58 0.59 -9.29
CA LEU A 63 0.38 2.03 -9.33
C LEU A 63 1.68 2.75 -9.68
N LYS A 64 1.57 3.87 -10.37
CA LYS A 64 2.63 4.85 -10.58
C LYS A 64 2.27 6.15 -9.89
N LEU A 65 3.29 6.83 -9.38
CA LEU A 65 3.15 8.19 -8.87
C LEU A 65 3.22 9.16 -10.06
N SER A 66 2.34 10.15 -10.07
CA SER A 66 2.34 11.23 -11.06
C SER A 66 3.65 12.04 -10.98
N SER A 67 4.00 12.74 -12.06
CA SER A 67 5.25 13.52 -12.14
C SER A 67 5.31 14.64 -11.10
N ASP A 68 4.17 15.24 -10.76
CA ASP A 68 4.00 16.25 -9.71
C ASP A 68 3.94 15.65 -8.29
N LYS A 69 4.04 14.31 -8.16
CA LYS A 69 3.93 13.54 -6.91
C LYS A 69 2.60 13.70 -6.16
N ALA A 70 1.57 14.26 -6.78
CA ALA A 70 0.29 14.51 -6.13
C ALA A 70 -0.67 13.31 -6.14
N LYS A 71 -0.48 12.34 -7.06
CA LYS A 71 -1.46 11.25 -7.29
C LYS A 71 -0.81 9.89 -7.54
N LEU A 72 -1.38 8.84 -6.96
CA LEU A 72 -1.12 7.45 -7.33
C LEU A 72 -2.17 7.00 -8.35
N MET A 73 -1.72 6.54 -9.51
CA MET A 73 -2.57 6.16 -10.65
C MET A 73 -2.30 4.73 -11.08
N VAL A 74 -3.31 4.03 -11.59
CA VAL A 74 -3.13 2.68 -12.13
C VAL A 74 -2.10 2.66 -13.26
N ALA A 75 -1.18 1.70 -13.20
CA ALA A 75 -0.11 1.54 -14.16
C ALA A 75 -0.14 0.14 -14.78
N ALA A 76 -0.27 0.06 -16.09
CA ALA A 76 -0.11 -1.19 -16.83
C ALA A 76 1.37 -1.61 -16.96
N ARG A 77 2.29 -0.63 -16.97
CA ARG A 77 3.75 -0.79 -17.03
C ARG A 77 4.43 0.30 -16.20
N GLY A 78 5.61 0.00 -15.66
CA GLY A 78 6.41 0.97 -14.91
C GLY A 78 5.81 1.42 -13.57
N GLY A 79 4.88 0.65 -13.01
CA GLY A 79 4.37 0.91 -11.67
C GLY A 79 5.44 0.62 -10.62
N ARG A 80 5.53 1.50 -9.62
CA ARG A 80 6.48 1.40 -8.50
C ARG A 80 5.81 1.06 -7.17
N TYR A 81 4.51 1.25 -7.09
CA TYR A 81 3.72 1.02 -5.89
C TYR A 81 2.74 -0.11 -6.14
N VAL A 82 2.39 -0.82 -5.09
CA VAL A 82 1.42 -1.91 -5.13
C VAL A 82 0.33 -1.60 -4.13
N LEU A 83 -0.90 -1.44 -4.60
CA LEU A 83 -2.08 -1.38 -3.76
C LEU A 83 -2.65 -2.79 -3.61
N LYS A 84 -2.79 -3.22 -2.35
CA LYS A 84 -3.39 -4.48 -1.95
C LYS A 84 -4.73 -4.20 -1.28
N PRO A 85 -5.87 -4.41 -1.98
CA PRO A 85 -7.17 -4.23 -1.36
C PRO A 85 -7.40 -5.28 -0.27
N GLU A 86 -8.37 -4.99 0.60
CA GLU A 86 -8.79 -5.93 1.64
C GLU A 86 -9.29 -7.24 1.01
N SER A 87 -8.91 -8.37 1.60
CA SER A 87 -9.36 -9.66 1.10
C SER A 87 -10.77 -9.95 1.60
N SER A 88 -11.67 -10.35 0.69
CA SER A 88 -13.00 -10.84 1.07
C SER A 88 -12.99 -12.16 1.84
N ARG A 89 -11.88 -12.91 1.75
CA ARG A 89 -11.73 -14.24 2.38
C ARG A 89 -10.96 -14.19 3.70
N PHE A 90 -9.99 -13.27 3.82
CA PHE A 90 -9.11 -13.17 4.97
C PHE A 90 -9.16 -11.75 5.52
N SER A 91 -9.86 -11.56 6.63
CA SER A 91 -9.91 -10.28 7.29
C SER A 91 -8.52 -9.85 7.79
N LEU A 92 -8.26 -8.56 7.68
CA LEU A 92 -7.06 -7.89 8.17
C LEU A 92 -5.76 -8.36 7.46
N LEU A 93 -5.86 -8.94 6.26
CA LEU A 93 -4.70 -9.49 5.56
C LEU A 93 -3.64 -8.42 5.23
N PRO A 94 -4.00 -7.23 4.70
CA PRO A 94 -3.03 -6.15 4.49
C PRO A 94 -2.35 -5.66 5.78
N GLN A 95 -3.10 -5.62 6.88
CA GLN A 95 -2.61 -5.14 8.18
C GLN A 95 -1.63 -6.15 8.78
N ASN A 96 -1.94 -7.45 8.68
CA ASN A 96 -1.04 -8.52 9.10
C ASN A 96 0.27 -8.51 8.29
N GLU A 97 0.17 -8.30 6.97
CA GLU A 97 1.34 -8.14 6.12
C GLU A 97 2.18 -6.92 6.52
N HIS A 98 1.53 -5.77 6.73
CA HIS A 98 2.20 -4.55 7.16
C HIS A 98 2.95 -4.76 8.48
N LEU A 99 2.29 -5.35 9.49
CA LEU A 99 2.91 -5.68 10.77
C LEU A 99 4.13 -6.59 10.59
N THR A 100 4.00 -7.64 9.81
CA THR A 100 5.10 -8.58 9.53
C THR A 100 6.28 -7.88 8.87
N MET A 101 6.03 -6.98 7.91
CA MET A 101 7.08 -6.16 7.29
C MET A 101 7.78 -5.24 8.31
N ARG A 102 7.05 -4.66 9.26
CA ARG A 102 7.64 -3.83 10.32
C ARG A 102 8.48 -4.66 11.30
N LEU A 103 8.00 -5.83 11.70
CA LEU A 103 8.75 -6.78 12.53
C LEU A 103 10.05 -7.22 11.85
N ALA A 104 10.02 -7.48 10.55
CA ALA A 104 11.23 -7.83 9.80
C ALA A 104 12.29 -6.72 9.83
N VAL A 105 11.88 -5.45 9.71
CA VAL A 105 12.78 -4.30 9.83
C VAL A 105 13.41 -4.21 11.22
N LEU A 106 12.60 -4.41 12.27
CA LEU A 106 13.10 -4.43 13.66
C LEU A 106 14.07 -5.59 13.91
N ALA A 107 13.89 -6.72 13.23
CA ALA A 107 14.82 -7.86 13.24
C ALA A 107 16.07 -7.65 12.35
N GLY A 108 16.30 -6.43 11.85
CA GLY A 108 17.48 -6.07 11.06
C GLY A 108 17.41 -6.44 9.59
N LYS A 109 16.24 -6.84 9.06
CA LYS A 109 16.06 -7.06 7.61
C LYS A 109 15.78 -5.74 6.91
N ARG A 110 16.56 -5.38 5.88
CA ARG A 110 16.33 -4.15 5.12
C ARG A 110 15.15 -4.31 4.17
N ARG A 111 14.38 -3.24 3.97
CA ARG A 111 13.54 -3.09 2.77
C ARG A 111 14.49 -2.90 1.58
N THR A 112 14.52 -3.85 0.65
CA THR A 112 15.14 -3.69 -0.68
C THR A 112 14.18 -2.95 -1.60
#